data_AF-Q5XAY3-F1
#
_entry.id   AF-Q5XAY3-F1
#
_cell.length_a   1.000
_cell.length_b   1.000
_cell.length_c   1.000
_cell.angle_alpha   90.00
_cell.angle_beta   90.00
_cell.angle_gamma   90.00
#
_symmetry.space_group_name_H-M   'P 1'
#
loop_
_entity.id
_entity.type
_entity.pdbx_description
1 polymer ?
#
loop_
_entity_poly.entity_id
_entity_poly.type
_entity_poly.pdbx_seq_one_letter_code
_entity_poly.pdbx_strand_id
1 'polypeptide(L)'
;MTDKFDANDETRTVYAVVYDNDQPVSTGQFLAETKIEARLTRIVTLADYCGCGYGAKVTEALETYTRREGFYQLTIHSELTAQTFYENLGYQTYGSKYLEDGEYCQSLVKTILKWEKNMDIAMLIAIVGGLLGCYLYLTKNNEPKD
;
A
#
# COMPACT_ATOMS: atom_id res chain seq x y z
N MET A 1 3.23 -40.23 -4.36
CA MET A 1 3.62 -38.82 -4.62
C MET A 1 2.89 -38.02 -3.56
N THR A 2 3.52 -37.80 -2.41
CA THR A 2 2.83 -37.20 -1.26
C THR A 2 2.76 -35.70 -1.51
N ASP A 3 1.56 -35.25 -1.85
CA ASP A 3 1.18 -33.84 -1.93
C ASP A 3 1.46 -33.21 -0.56
N LYS A 4 2.48 -32.36 -0.53
CA LYS A 4 2.97 -31.71 0.69
C LYS A 4 2.28 -30.35 0.79
N PHE A 5 0.96 -30.38 0.98
CA PHE A 5 0.15 -29.19 1.23
C PHE A 5 -0.38 -29.11 2.67
N ASP A 6 0.13 -29.96 3.57
CA ASP A 6 -0.17 -29.87 4.99
C ASP A 6 1.02 -29.29 5.76
N ALA A 7 0.71 -28.32 6.63
CA ALA A 7 1.54 -27.75 7.70
C ALA A 7 2.31 -26.43 7.43
N ASN A 8 1.68 -25.43 6.81
CA ASN A 8 1.96 -24.05 7.21
C ASN A 8 0.68 -23.20 7.30
N ASP A 9 -0.29 -23.68 8.08
CA ASP A 9 -1.52 -22.96 8.42
C ASP A 9 -1.29 -21.73 9.35
N GLU A 10 -0.04 -21.38 9.66
CA GLU A 10 0.28 -20.27 10.58
C GLU A 10 0.49 -18.92 9.86
N THR A 11 0.78 -18.90 8.56
CA THR A 11 0.95 -17.64 7.81
C THR A 11 -0.37 -17.23 7.17
N ARG A 12 -1.07 -16.24 7.75
CA ARG A 12 -2.21 -15.55 7.13
C ARG A 12 -1.81 -15.01 5.76
N THR A 13 -2.05 -15.79 4.73
CA THR A 13 -1.77 -15.43 3.36
C THR A 13 -2.97 -14.67 2.82
N VAL A 14 -2.75 -13.45 2.35
CA VAL A 14 -3.82 -12.56 1.89
C VAL A 14 -3.59 -12.28 0.42
N TYR A 15 -4.67 -12.34 -0.35
CA TYR A 15 -4.62 -12.07 -1.79
C TYR A 15 -5.50 -10.88 -2.11
N ALA A 16 -5.04 -10.04 -3.04
CA ALA A 16 -5.87 -9.06 -3.72
C ALA A 16 -6.03 -9.51 -5.17
N VAL A 17 -7.28 -9.52 -5.64
CA VAL A 17 -7.60 -9.84 -7.04
C VAL A 17 -8.46 -8.71 -7.58
N VAL A 18 -8.06 -8.16 -8.71
CA VAL A 18 -8.82 -7.14 -9.43
C VAL A 18 -9.53 -7.81 -10.60
N TYR A 19 -10.82 -7.52 -10.72
CA TYR A 19 -11.69 -8.01 -11.77
C TYR A 19 -12.04 -6.88 -12.76
N ASP A 20 -12.13 -7.22 -14.04
CA ASP A 20 -12.70 -6.39 -15.10
C ASP A 20 -13.83 -7.19 -15.76
N ASN A 21 -15.07 -6.71 -15.69
CA ASN A 21 -16.27 -7.42 -16.17
C ASN A 21 -16.33 -8.91 -15.71
N ASP A 22 -16.20 -9.16 -14.41
CA ASP A 22 -16.18 -10.49 -13.77
C ASP A 22 -14.99 -11.40 -14.15
N GLN A 23 -14.08 -10.95 -15.02
CA GLN A 23 -12.83 -11.66 -15.32
C GLN A 23 -11.72 -11.20 -14.36
N PRO A 24 -11.04 -12.09 -13.61
CA PRO A 24 -9.85 -11.70 -12.87
C PRO A 24 -8.73 -11.32 -13.84
N VAL A 25 -8.21 -10.08 -13.71
CA VAL A 25 -7.21 -9.51 -14.61
C VAL A 25 -5.86 -9.24 -13.95
N SER A 26 -5.85 -9.08 -12.63
CA SER A 26 -4.61 -8.89 -11.87
C SER A 26 -4.74 -9.46 -10.47
N THR A 27 -3.65 -9.98 -9.94
CA THR A 27 -3.56 -10.57 -8.60
C THR A 27 -2.26 -10.17 -7.93
N GLY A 28 -2.24 -10.23 -6.60
CA GLY A 28 -1.06 -10.08 -5.77
C GLY A 28 -1.25 -10.76 -4.43
N GLN A 29 -0.13 -11.16 -3.82
CA GLN A 29 -0.09 -11.85 -2.55
C GLN A 29 0.63 -10.97 -1.52
N PHE A 30 0.07 -10.89 -0.32
CA PHE A 30 0.70 -10.34 0.86
C PHE A 30 1.22 -11.48 1.72
N LEU A 31 2.50 -11.38 2.10
CA LEU A 31 3.20 -12.32 2.96
C LEU A 31 3.78 -11.58 4.16
N ALA A 32 3.30 -11.88 5.36
CA ALA A 32 3.92 -11.37 6.58
C ALA A 32 5.29 -12.04 6.79
N GLU A 33 6.35 -11.25 6.95
CA GLU A 33 7.71 -11.75 7.21
C GLU A 33 8.08 -11.61 8.69
N THR A 34 7.64 -10.52 9.32
CA THR A 34 7.78 -10.29 10.76
C THR A 34 6.47 -9.74 11.34
N LYS A 35 6.49 -9.28 12.60
CA LYS A 35 5.33 -8.63 13.22
C LYS A 35 5.03 -7.23 12.64
N ILE A 36 6.00 -6.63 11.94
CA ILE A 36 5.91 -5.24 11.46
C ILE A 36 6.29 -5.09 9.98
N GLU A 37 6.85 -6.12 9.35
CA GLU A 37 7.29 -6.13 7.96
C GLU A 37 6.55 -7.21 7.18
N ALA A 38 6.21 -6.88 5.94
CA ALA A 38 5.62 -7.82 5.01
C ALA A 38 6.19 -7.61 3.61
N ARG A 39 6.06 -8.65 2.77
CA ARG A 39 6.47 -8.63 1.38
C ARG A 39 5.26 -8.80 0.49
N LEU A 40 5.21 -8.03 -0.60
CA LEU A 40 4.28 -8.31 -1.69
C LEU A 40 4.94 -9.26 -2.68
N THR A 41 4.25 -10.33 -3.02
CA THR A 41 4.71 -11.38 -3.92
C THR A 41 3.65 -11.66 -4.98
N ARG A 42 4.03 -12.34 -6.07
CA ARG A 42 3.09 -12.82 -7.10
C ARG A 42 2.16 -11.72 -7.67
N ILE A 43 2.68 -10.50 -7.81
CA ILE A 43 1.96 -9.42 -8.50
C ILE A 43 2.00 -9.72 -9.99
N VAL A 44 0.86 -10.11 -10.55
CA VAL A 44 0.75 -10.52 -11.96
C VAL A 44 -0.48 -9.86 -12.56
N THR A 45 -0.35 -9.33 -13.77
CA THR A 45 -1.46 -8.82 -14.58
C THR A 45 -1.48 -9.62 -15.88
N LEU A 46 -2.68 -10.00 -16.35
CA LEU A 46 -2.83 -10.64 -17.66
C LEU A 46 -2.21 -9.77 -18.75
N ALA A 47 -1.53 -10.38 -19.73
CA ALA A 47 -0.75 -9.66 -20.74
C ALA A 47 -1.57 -8.59 -21.48
N ASP A 48 -2.80 -8.92 -21.88
CA ASP A 48 -3.72 -8.01 -22.59
C ASP A 48 -4.22 -6.83 -21.74
N TYR A 49 -4.00 -6.89 -20.41
CA TYR A 49 -4.44 -5.91 -19.43
C TYR A 49 -3.26 -5.14 -18.80
N CYS A 50 -2.02 -5.43 -19.21
CA CYS A 50 -0.85 -4.67 -18.81
C CYS A 50 -0.94 -3.22 -19.29
N GLY A 51 -0.45 -2.28 -18.48
CA GLY A 51 -0.52 -0.84 -18.79
C GLY A 51 -1.86 -0.17 -18.46
N CYS A 52 -2.92 -0.93 -18.11
CA CYS A 52 -4.22 -0.38 -17.71
C CYS A 52 -4.31 0.00 -16.21
N GLY A 53 -3.19 -0.04 -15.49
CA GLY A 53 -3.13 0.32 -14.06
C GLY A 53 -3.66 -0.75 -13.09
N TYR A 54 -4.01 -1.95 -13.54
CA TYR A 54 -4.54 -3.01 -12.67
C TYR A 54 -3.53 -3.50 -11.62
N GLY A 55 -2.24 -3.63 -11.99
CA GLY A 55 -1.19 -3.95 -11.02
C GLY A 55 -1.09 -2.90 -9.91
N ALA A 56 -1.25 -1.61 -10.23
CA ALA A 56 -1.24 -0.55 -9.23
C ALA A 56 -2.43 -0.66 -8.27
N LYS A 57 -3.62 -1.01 -8.77
CA LYS A 57 -4.81 -1.27 -7.94
C LYS A 57 -4.60 -2.47 -6.99
N VAL A 58 -3.96 -3.54 -7.45
CA VAL A 58 -3.57 -4.67 -6.59
C VAL A 58 -2.63 -4.21 -5.49
N THR A 59 -1.56 -3.50 -5.84
CA THR A 59 -0.58 -3.00 -4.87
C THR A 59 -1.23 -2.08 -3.85
N GLU A 60 -2.07 -1.13 -4.28
CA GLU A 60 -2.80 -0.22 -3.38
C GLU A 60 -3.75 -0.95 -2.42
N ALA A 61 -4.45 -1.99 -2.90
CA ALA A 61 -5.31 -2.80 -2.05
C ALA A 61 -4.50 -3.53 -0.95
N LEU A 62 -3.33 -4.09 -1.30
CA LEU A 62 -2.44 -4.74 -0.35
C LEU A 62 -1.77 -3.74 0.59
N GLU A 63 -1.40 -2.54 0.13
CA GLU A 63 -0.93 -1.44 0.99
C GLU A 63 -1.99 -1.01 2.01
N THR A 64 -3.24 -0.93 1.58
CA THR A 64 -4.37 -0.60 2.46
C THR A 64 -4.58 -1.68 3.50
N TYR A 65 -4.52 -2.95 3.11
CA TYR A 65 -4.53 -4.08 4.03
C TYR A 65 -3.38 -4.01 5.04
N THR A 66 -2.15 -3.82 4.55
CA THR A 66 -0.92 -3.69 5.35
C THR A 66 -1.05 -2.61 6.43
N ARG A 67 -1.52 -1.42 6.04
CA ARG A 67 -1.74 -0.29 6.96
C ARG A 67 -2.76 -0.64 8.04
N ARG A 68 -3.84 -1.33 7.67
CA ARG A 68 -4.92 -1.70 8.59
C ARG A 68 -4.47 -2.73 9.62
N GLU A 69 -3.67 -3.70 9.20
CA GLU A 69 -3.16 -4.76 10.08
C GLU A 69 -1.96 -4.30 10.94
N GLY A 70 -1.47 -3.08 10.74
CA GLY A 70 -0.45 -2.46 11.60
C GLY A 70 1.00 -2.79 11.21
N PHE A 71 1.22 -3.23 9.97
CA PHE A 71 2.56 -3.35 9.40
C PHE A 71 3.07 -1.97 8.96
N TYR A 72 4.37 -1.74 9.11
CA TYR A 72 5.02 -0.46 8.88
C TYR A 72 5.88 -0.43 7.61
N GLN A 73 6.22 -1.60 7.05
CA GLN A 73 7.09 -1.69 5.90
C GLN A 73 6.62 -2.77 4.94
N LEU A 74 6.61 -2.42 3.65
CA LEU A 74 6.47 -3.37 2.56
C LEU A 74 7.75 -3.49 1.77
N THR A 75 8.15 -4.72 1.49
CA THR A 75 9.24 -5.04 0.57
C THR A 75 8.66 -5.68 -0.70
N ILE A 76 9.39 -5.52 -1.81
CA ILE A 76 9.13 -6.17 -3.09
C ILE A 76 10.47 -6.59 -3.68
N HIS A 77 10.52 -7.81 -4.22
CA HIS A 77 11.61 -8.27 -5.06
C HIS A 77 11.15 -8.14 -6.49
N SER A 78 11.66 -7.13 -7.19
CA SER A 78 11.21 -6.79 -8.55
C SER A 78 12.28 -7.20 -9.55
N GLU A 79 11.87 -7.81 -10.65
CA GLU A 79 12.69 -7.80 -11.87
C GLU A 79 13.01 -6.34 -12.25
N LEU A 80 14.17 -6.12 -12.87
CA LEU A 80 14.58 -4.76 -13.29
C LEU A 80 13.58 -4.11 -14.26
N THR A 81 12.87 -4.90 -15.07
CA THR A 81 11.83 -4.47 -16.01
C THR A 81 10.64 -3.81 -15.31
N ALA A 82 10.34 -4.21 -14.07
CA ALA A 82 9.24 -3.69 -13.26
C ALA A 82 9.67 -2.68 -12.18
N GLN A 83 10.98 -2.39 -12.05
CA GLN A 83 11.49 -1.48 -11.03
C GLN A 83 10.83 -0.09 -11.10
N THR A 84 10.81 0.53 -12.28
CA THR A 84 10.21 1.86 -12.48
C THR A 84 8.71 1.88 -12.17
N PHE A 85 8.00 0.77 -12.36
CA PHE A 85 6.60 0.67 -11.98
C PHE A 85 6.42 0.84 -10.46
N TYR A 86 7.23 0.16 -9.65
CA TYR A 86 7.16 0.28 -8.19
C TYR A 86 7.70 1.61 -7.67
N GLU A 87 8.74 2.17 -8.31
CA GLU A 87 9.23 3.53 -8.01
C GLU A 87 8.13 4.58 -8.17
N ASN A 88 7.33 4.48 -9.24
CA ASN A 88 6.18 5.37 -9.47
C ASN A 88 5.08 5.21 -8.39
N LEU A 89 5.00 4.05 -7.74
CA LEU A 89 4.13 3.81 -6.59
C LEU A 89 4.76 4.28 -5.26
N GLY A 90 5.95 4.89 -5.28
CA GLY A 90 6.62 5.44 -4.12
C GLY A 90 7.48 4.43 -3.35
N TYR A 91 7.80 3.27 -3.95
CA TYR A 91 8.82 2.37 -3.41
C TYR A 91 10.22 2.89 -3.73
N GLN A 92 11.18 2.62 -2.86
CA GLN A 92 12.57 3.01 -2.99
C GLN A 92 13.46 1.77 -3.10
N THR A 93 14.40 1.76 -4.05
CA THR A 93 15.37 0.66 -4.17
C THR A 93 16.30 0.63 -2.96
N TYR A 94 16.64 -0.58 -2.50
CA TYR A 94 17.68 -0.79 -1.49
C TYR A 94 18.50 -2.04 -1.79
N GLY A 95 19.74 -2.08 -1.30
CA GLY A 95 20.66 -3.17 -1.58
C GLY A 95 21.15 -3.21 -3.03
N SER A 96 22.07 -4.14 -3.30
CA SER A 96 22.61 -4.35 -4.65
C SER A 96 21.68 -5.20 -5.50
N LYS A 97 21.73 -5.01 -6.82
CA LYS A 97 21.10 -5.91 -7.78
C LYS A 97 21.65 -7.33 -7.62
N TYR A 98 20.79 -8.33 -7.82
CA TYR A 98 21.13 -9.73 -7.67
C TYR A 98 20.46 -10.57 -8.77
N LEU A 99 20.96 -11.78 -8.99
CA LEU A 99 20.41 -12.71 -9.99
C LEU A 99 19.44 -13.68 -9.28
N GLU A 100 18.22 -13.79 -9.79
CA GLU A 100 17.18 -14.70 -9.30
C GLU A 100 16.52 -15.35 -10.53
N ASP A 101 16.49 -16.68 -10.58
CA ASP A 101 15.94 -17.45 -11.70
C ASP A 101 16.49 -17.10 -13.10
N GLY A 102 17.72 -16.56 -13.16
CA GLY A 102 18.38 -16.16 -14.40
C GLY A 102 18.11 -14.71 -14.82
N GLU A 103 17.26 -13.99 -14.10
CA GLU A 103 16.94 -12.58 -14.34
C GLU A 103 17.55 -11.70 -13.25
N TYR A 104 17.91 -10.47 -13.62
CA TYR A 104 18.36 -9.49 -12.63
C TYR A 104 17.16 -8.90 -11.90
N CYS A 105 17.26 -8.92 -10.57
CA CYS A 105 16.28 -8.38 -9.65
C CYS A 105 16.87 -7.24 -8.81
N GLN A 106 16.00 -6.38 -8.31
CA GLN A 106 16.27 -5.30 -7.37
C GLN A 106 15.22 -5.35 -6.26
N SER A 107 15.65 -5.26 -5.00
CA SER A 107 14.74 -5.12 -3.87
C SER A 107 14.30 -3.67 -3.73
N LEU A 108 13.01 -3.45 -3.48
CA LEU A 108 12.42 -2.15 -3.19
C LEU A 108 11.61 -2.19 -1.90
N VAL A 109 11.55 -1.05 -1.21
CA VAL A 109 10.89 -0.90 0.09
C VAL A 109 9.99 0.33 0.09
N LYS A 110 8.85 0.25 0.78
CA LYS A 110 7.98 1.39 1.07
C LYS A 110 7.57 1.37 2.53
N THR A 111 7.78 2.50 3.21
CA THR A 111 7.26 2.70 4.57
C THR A 111 5.78 3.02 4.51
N ILE A 112 4.97 2.23 5.20
CA ILE A 112 3.53 2.41 5.29
C ILE A 112 3.24 3.21 6.56
N LEU A 113 2.97 4.50 6.38
CA LEU A 113 2.58 5.37 7.48
C LEU A 113 1.23 4.92 8.04
N LYS A 114 1.19 4.75 9.36
CA LYS A 114 -0.01 4.39 10.11
C LYS A 114 -0.95 5.59 10.15
N TRP A 115 -2.23 5.36 9.84
CA TRP A 115 -3.29 6.31 10.17
C TRP A 115 -3.56 6.19 11.67
N GLU A 116 -3.01 7.08 12.49
CA GLU A 116 -3.43 7.17 13.88
C GLU A 116 -4.81 7.82 13.91
N LYS A 117 -5.87 7.00 13.92
CA LYS A 117 -7.27 7.47 13.97
C LYS A 117 -7.50 8.58 15.01
N ASN A 118 -6.77 8.54 16.13
CA ASN A 118 -6.86 9.54 17.19
C ASN A 118 -6.18 10.87 16.81
N MET A 119 -5.03 10.83 16.14
CA MET A 119 -4.36 12.05 15.68
C MET A 119 -5.17 12.75 14.58
N ASP A 120 -5.74 12.01 13.63
CA ASP A 120 -6.51 12.62 12.55
C ASP A 120 -7.83 13.24 13.04
N ILE A 121 -8.51 12.58 13.99
CA ILE A 121 -9.70 13.16 14.64
C ILE A 121 -9.30 14.38 15.46
N ALA A 122 -8.21 14.33 16.23
CA ALA A 122 -7.74 15.48 16.99
C ALA A 122 -7.33 16.65 16.08
N MET A 123 -6.67 16.38 14.96
CA MET A 123 -6.31 17.38 13.96
C MET A 123 -7.56 17.99 13.30
N LEU A 124 -8.56 17.16 12.95
CA LEU A 124 -9.85 17.65 12.46
C LEU A 124 -10.57 18.52 13.49
N ILE A 125 -10.62 18.10 14.77
CA ILE A 125 -11.20 18.88 15.86
C ILE A 125 -10.46 20.22 16.01
N ALA A 126 -9.14 20.23 15.94
CA ALA A 126 -8.33 21.45 16.02
C ALA A 126 -8.58 22.40 14.84
N ILE A 127 -8.66 21.88 13.61
CA ILE A 127 -8.98 22.66 12.41
C ILE A 127 -10.38 23.26 12.52
N VAL A 128 -11.38 22.45 12.87
CA VAL A 128 -12.77 22.90 13.00
C VAL A 128 -12.90 23.93 14.13
N GLY A 129 -12.27 23.69 15.29
CA GLY A 129 -12.24 24.62 16.41
C GLY A 129 -11.58 25.95 16.04
N GLY A 130 -10.45 25.90 15.32
CA GLY A 130 -9.76 27.09 14.82
C GLY A 130 -10.61 27.89 13.83
N LEU A 131 -11.24 27.22 12.86
CA LEU A 131 -12.15 27.86 11.90
C LEU A 131 -13.37 28.49 12.57
N LEU A 132 -13.98 27.79 13.53
CA LEU A 132 -15.08 28.32 14.32
C LEU A 132 -14.65 29.54 15.14
N GLY A 133 -13.46 29.49 15.75
CA GLY A 133 -12.87 30.63 16.46
C GLY A 133 -12.64 31.85 15.56
N CYS A 134 -12.06 31.65 14.37
CA CYS A 134 -11.88 32.70 13.36
C CYS A 134 -13.23 33.29 12.92
N TYR A 135 -14.23 32.46 12.65
CA TYR A 135 -15.57 32.92 12.27
C TYR A 135 -16.18 33.81 13.36
N LEU A 136 -16.13 33.38 14.63
CA LEU A 136 -16.64 34.15 15.77
C LEU A 136 -15.88 35.47 16.00
N TYR A 137 -14.57 35.49 15.71
CA TYR A 137 -13.78 36.72 15.78
C TYR A 137 -14.18 37.71 14.68
N LEU A 138 -14.39 37.23 13.45
CA LEU A 138 -14.77 38.07 12.32
C LEU A 138 -16.20 38.63 12.46
N THR A 139 -17.13 37.89 13.07
CA THR A 139 -18.50 38.40 13.29
C THR A 139 -18.57 39.44 14.40
N LYS A 140 -17.75 39.31 15.47
CA LYS A 140 -17.70 40.33 16.54
C LYS A 140 -17.03 41.65 16.13
N ASN A 141 -16.04 41.61 15.23
CA ASN A 141 -15.29 42.81 14.84
C ASN A 141 -15.83 43.53 13.59
N ASN A 142 -16.81 42.94 12.89
CA ASN A 142 -17.50 43.56 11.76
C ASN A 142 -18.89 44.12 12.13
N GLU A 143 -19.18 44.30 13.42
CA GLU A 143 -20.34 45.12 13.79
C GLU A 143 -20.13 46.54 13.21
N PRO A 144 -21.11 47.07 12.46
CA PRO A 144 -21.00 48.42 11.92
C PRO A 144 -20.82 49.37 13.11
N LYS A 145 -19.72 50.13 13.09
CA LYS A 145 -19.55 51.24 14.02
C LYS A 145 -20.54 52.32 13.59
N ASP A 146 -21.59 52.50 14.38
CA ASP A 146 -22.48 53.66 14.30
C ASP A 146 -21.70 54.98 14.36
#